data_AF-A0A0K9GVM8-F1
#
_entry.id   AF-A0A0K9GVM8-F1
#
_cell.length_a   1.000
_cell.length_b   1.000
_cell.length_c   1.000
_cell.angle_alpha   90.00
_cell.angle_beta   90.00
_cell.angle_gamma   90.00
#
_symmetry.space_group_name_H-M   'P 1'
#
loop_
_entity.id
_entity.type
_entity.pdbx_description
1 polymer ?
#
loop_
_entity_poly.entity_id
_entity_poly.type
_entity_poly.pdbx_seq_one_letter_code
_entity_poly.pdbx_strand_id
1 'polypeptide(L)' 'MSPNNQPIDVNQLNQAKANVTLTQTLLSQAIEKSASDPTLAEEAIKQAANEIAQAQTAVSQVQSAIIVQQSE' A
#
# COMPACT_ATOMS: atom_id res chain seq x y z
N MET A 1 20.70 12.85 -27.37
CA MET A 1 20.11 12.11 -26.24
C MET A 1 18.70 12.64 -26.04
N SER A 2 17.68 11.81 -26.24
CA SER A 2 16.31 12.18 -25.90
C SER A 2 16.12 11.92 -24.40
N PRO A 3 15.48 12.82 -23.63
CA PRO A 3 15.14 12.54 -22.24
C PRO A 3 14.20 11.34 -22.20
N ASN A 4 14.61 10.30 -21.48
CA ASN A 4 13.88 9.04 -21.38
C ASN A 4 12.75 9.21 -20.36
N ASN A 5 11.68 9.91 -20.74
CA ASN A 5 10.54 10.19 -19.87
C ASN A 5 9.62 8.95 -19.80
N GLN A 6 10.03 7.92 -19.06
CA GLN A 6 9.13 6.79 -18.78
C GLN A 6 7.95 7.29 -17.93
N PRO A 7 6.70 7.09 -18.37
CA PRO A 7 5.54 7.56 -17.62
C PRO A 7 5.48 6.87 -16.25
N ILE A 8 5.00 7.59 -15.23
CA ILE A 8 4.73 7.05 -13.90
C ILE A 8 3.83 5.81 -14.04
N ASP A 9 4.20 4.71 -13.40
CA ASP A 9 3.39 3.49 -13.38
C ASP A 9 2.15 3.67 -12.50
N VAL A 10 1.09 4.20 -13.11
CA VAL A 10 -0.21 4.42 -12.46
C VAL A 10 -0.89 3.13 -12.03
N ASN A 11 -0.52 1.97 -12.59
CA ASN A 11 -1.10 0.69 -12.17
C ASN A 11 -0.58 0.29 -10.80
N GLN A 12 0.72 0.45 -10.55
CA GLN A 12 1.30 0.25 -9.21
C GLN A 12 0.71 1.22 -8.19
N LEU A 13 0.47 2.48 -8.57
CA LEU A 13 -0.20 3.44 -7.69
C LEU A 13 -1.65 3.04 -7.39
N ASN A 14 -2.39 2.55 -8.38
CA ASN A 14 -3.75 2.06 -8.18
C ASN A 14 -3.79 0.82 -7.27
N GLN A 15 -2.82 -0.08 -7.41
CA GLN A 15 -2.66 -1.23 -6.51
C GLN A 15 -2.35 -0.78 -5.08
N ALA A 16 -1.39 0.14 -4.91
CA ALA A 16 -1.08 0.69 -3.60
C ALA A 16 -2.30 1.34 -2.94
N LYS A 17 -3.08 2.10 -3.72
CA LYS A 17 -4.33 2.71 -3.26
C LYS A 17 -5.36 1.67 -2.82
N ALA A 18 -5.55 0.59 -3.60
CA ALA A 18 -6.47 -0.48 -3.23
C ALA A 18 -6.07 -1.15 -1.91
N ASN A 19 -4.79 -1.46 -1.74
CA ASN A 19 -4.26 -2.06 -0.52
C ASN A 19 -4.41 -1.12 0.70
N VAL A 20 -4.21 0.19 0.53
CA VAL A 20 -4.47 1.19 1.59
C VAL A 20 -5.95 1.23 1.96
N THR A 21 -6.85 1.21 0.98
CA THR A 21 -8.30 1.16 1.24
C THR A 21 -8.68 -0.10 2.03
N LEU A 22 -8.15 -1.26 1.63
CA LEU A 22 -8.38 -2.51 2.36
C LEU A 22 -7.81 -2.46 3.78
N THR A 23 -6.59 -1.92 3.94
CA THR A 23 -5.98 -1.67 5.26
C THR A 23 -6.90 -0.86 6.16
N GLN A 24 -7.48 0.24 5.64
CA GLN A 24 -8.41 1.08 6.40
C GLN A 24 -9.64 0.30 6.85
N THR A 25 -10.25 -0.51 5.96
CA THR A 25 -11.38 -1.37 6.30
C THR A 25 -11.04 -2.37 7.40
N LEU A 26 -9.87 -3.02 7.31
CA LEU A 26 -9.41 -3.99 8.31
C LEU A 26 -9.13 -3.33 9.66
N LEU A 27 -8.55 -2.13 9.67
CA LEU A 27 -8.36 -1.35 10.90
C LEU A 27 -9.70 -0.96 11.53
N SER A 28 -10.69 -0.54 10.75
CA SER A 28 -12.05 -0.30 11.25
C SER A 28 -12.64 -1.55 11.88
N GLN A 29 -12.53 -2.70 11.22
CA GLN A 29 -12.99 -3.99 11.76
C GLN A 29 -12.29 -4.34 13.07
N ALA A 30 -10.96 -4.18 13.13
CA ALA A 30 -10.20 -4.44 14.35
C ALA A 30 -10.66 -3.56 15.52
N ILE A 31 -10.92 -2.27 15.27
CA ILE A 31 -11.42 -1.32 16.27
C ILE A 31 -12.80 -1.75 16.76
N GLU A 32 -13.74 -2.03 15.85
CA GLU A 32 -15.10 -2.45 16.19
C GLU A 32 -15.14 -3.76 16.97
N LYS A 33 -14.25 -4.70 16.63
CA LYS A 33 -14.20 -6.04 17.25
C LYS A 33 -13.32 -6.11 18.48
N SER A 34 -12.46 -5.13 18.73
CA SER A 34 -11.48 -5.15 19.84
C SER A 34 -12.05 -5.52 21.21
N ALA A 35 -13.26 -5.05 21.54
CA ALA A 35 -13.93 -5.33 22.82
C ALA A 35 -14.87 -6.55 22.80
N SER A 36 -15.33 -6.99 21.62
CA SER A 36 -16.39 -8.00 21.47
C SER A 36 -15.89 -9.34 20.94
N ASP A 37 -14.84 -9.32 20.11
CA ASP A 37 -14.20 -10.49 19.52
C ASP A 37 -12.70 -10.19 19.30
N PRO A 38 -11.86 -10.36 20.35
CA PRO A 38 -10.44 -10.04 20.28
C PRO A 38 -9.66 -10.89 19.26
N THR A 39 -10.09 -12.14 19.02
CA THR A 39 -9.45 -13.03 18.03
C THR A 39 -9.67 -12.51 16.62
N LEU A 40 -10.89 -12.09 16.29
CA LEU A 40 -11.17 -11.49 14.98
C LEU A 40 -10.47 -10.13 14.82
N ALA A 41 -10.34 -9.36 15.90
CA ALA A 41 -9.60 -8.11 15.89
C ALA A 41 -8.09 -8.33 15.60
N GLU A 42 -7.47 -9.33 16.22
CA GLU A 42 -6.06 -9.68 16.00
C GLU A 42 -5.82 -10.14 14.55
N GLU A 43 -6.73 -10.93 13.99
CA GLU A 43 -6.65 -11.38 12.60
C GLU A 43 -6.77 -10.22 11.61
N ALA A 44 -7.71 -9.30 11.84
CA ALA A 44 -7.85 -8.09 11.03
C ALA A 44 -6.58 -7.23 11.08
N ILE A 45 -5.92 -7.12 12.24
CA ILE A 45 -4.63 -6.42 12.38
C ILE A 45 -3.53 -7.10 11.56
N LYS A 46 -3.43 -8.43 11.61
CA LYS A 46 -2.44 -9.20 10.83
C LYS A 46 -2.62 -8.97 9.32
N GLN A 47 -3.87 -9.02 8.85
CA GLN A 47 -4.18 -8.76 7.45
C GLN A 47 -3.86 -7.31 7.07
N ALA A 48 -4.22 -6.33 7.92
CA ALA A 48 -3.93 -4.92 7.67
C ALA A 48 -2.41 -4.67 7.54
N ALA A 49 -1.60 -5.35 8.36
CA ALA A 49 -0.14 -5.26 8.29
C ALA A 49 0.43 -5.78 6.96
N ASN A 50 -0.14 -6.84 6.40
CA ASN A 50 0.27 -7.37 5.10
C ASN A 50 -0.08 -6.41 3.96
N GLU A 51 -1.30 -5.87 3.98
CA GLU A 51 -1.78 -4.96 2.94
C GLU A 51 -0.99 -3.64 2.93
N ILE A 52 -0.72 -3.05 4.10
CA ILE A 52 0.05 -1.80 4.17
C ILE A 52 1.51 -2.00 3.73
N ALA A 53 2.11 -3.15 4.02
CA ALA A 53 3.48 -3.47 3.58
C ALA A 53 3.56 -3.60 2.05
N GLN A 54 2.55 -4.21 1.42
CA GLN A 54 2.46 -4.28 -0.04
C GLN A 54 2.25 -2.89 -0.65
N ALA A 55 1.39 -2.05 -0.05
CA ALA A 55 1.17 -0.69 -0.50
C ALA A 55 2.47 0.14 -0.43
N GLN A 56 3.21 0.04 0.67
CA GLN A 56 4.51 0.69 0.83
C GLN A 56 5.50 0.24 -0.23
N THR A 57 5.57 -1.07 -0.50
CA THR A 57 6.45 -1.62 -1.54
C THR A 57 6.15 -1.04 -2.91
N ALA A 58 4.87 -1.01 -3.32
CA ALA A 58 4.44 -0.47 -4.60
C ALA A 58 4.75 1.04 -4.72
N VAL A 59 4.53 1.82 -3.65
CA VAL A 59 4.89 3.25 -3.63
C VAL A 59 6.40 3.45 -3.75
N SER A 60 7.19 2.66 -3.02
CA SER A 60 8.66 2.73 -3.09
C SER A 60 9.19 2.40 -4.47
N GLN A 61 8.63 1.40 -5.16
CA GLN A 61 9.02 1.03 -6.53
C GLN A 61 8.75 2.17 -7.52
N VAL A 62 7.56 2.79 -7.45
CA VAL A 62 7.22 3.95 -8.29
C VAL A 62 8.13 5.14 -7.98
N GLN A 63 8.41 5.42 -6.70
CA GLN A 63 9.30 6.50 -6.30
C GLN A 63 10.73 6.27 -6.80
N SER A 64 11.27 5.05 -6.65
CA SER A 64 12.60 4.70 -7.14
C SER A 64 12.71 4.89 -8.64
N ALA A 65 11.69 4.51 -9.41
CA ALA A 65 11.66 4.74 -10.86
C ALA A 65 11.76 6.24 -11.22
N ILE A 66 11.08 7.11 -10.47
CA ILE A 66 11.16 8.58 -10.66
C ILE A 66 12.57 9.10 -10.36
N ILE A 67 13.21 8.62 -9.28
CA ILE A 67 14.56 9.05 -8.90
C ILE A 67 15.58 8.65 -9.96
N VAL A 68 15.50 7.41 -10.46
CA VAL A 68 16.39 6.93 -11.54
C VAL A 68 16.24 7.81 -12.79
N GLN A 69 15.01 8.17 -13.18
CA GLN A 69 14.76 9.06 -14.32
C GLN A 69 15.35 10.47 -14.16
N GLN A 70 15.47 10.99 -12.93
CA GLN A 70 16.07 12.30 -12.67
C GLN A 70 17.60 12.28 -12.61
N SER A 71 18.19 11.09 -12.49
CA SER A 71 19.63 10.88 -12.31
C SER A 71 20.38 10.63 -13.61
N GLU A 72 19.67 10.43 -14.73
CA GLU A 72 20.19 10.20 -16.09
C GLU A 72 19.93 11.40 -17.02
#